data_AF-A0A2X2SYV1-F1
#
_entry.id   AF-A0A2X2SYV1-F1
#
_cell.length_a   1.000
_cell.length_b   1.000
_cell.length_c   1.000
_cell.angle_alpha   90.00
_cell.angle_beta   90.00
_cell.angle_gamma   90.00
#
_symmetry.space_group_name_H-M   'P 1'
#
loop_
_entity.id
_entity.type
_entity.pdbx_description
1 polymer ?
#
loop_
_entity_poly.entity_id
_entity_poly.type
_entity_poly.pdbx_seq_one_letter_code
_entity_poly.pdbx_strand_id
1 'polypeptide(L)' 'MEGAAQQIAAGENQKRRWVWSDSSSQCVAVLSEMNNGKTSIMTRGCEGYCGASAAGLMDGQYNKK' A
#
# COMPACT_ATOMS: atom_id res chain seq x y z
N MET A 1 3.84 -16.26 -4.62
CA MET A 1 3.36 -14.97 -4.09
C MET A 1 1.91 -15.16 -3.74
N GLU A 2 1.62 -15.21 -2.45
CA GLU A 2 0.28 -15.39 -1.90
C GLU A 2 0.05 -14.20 -0.96
N GLY A 3 -0.19 -13.04 -1.57
CA GLY A 3 -0.50 -11.84 -0.82
C GLY A 3 -1.99 -11.75 -0.51
N ALA A 4 -2.33 -11.37 0.72
CA ALA A 4 -3.71 -11.12 1.11
C ALA A 4 -3.91 -9.62 1.38
N ALA A 5 -5.03 -9.09 0.92
CA ALA A 5 -5.47 -7.74 1.28
C ALA A 5 -6.54 -7.84 2.36
N GLN A 6 -6.38 -7.04 3.41
CA GLN A 6 -7.36 -6.91 4.48
C GLN A 6 -7.75 -5.45 4.63
N GLN A 7 -9.04 -5.19 4.74
CA GLN A 7 -9.53 -3.86 5.07
C GLN A 7 -9.25 -3.58 6.56
N ILE A 8 -8.73 -2.40 6.85
CA ILE A 8 -8.48 -1.93 8.21
C ILE A 8 -9.24 -0.64 8.47
N ALA A 9 -9.25 -0.20 9.73
CA ALA A 9 -9.81 1.09 10.10
C ALA A 9 -9.15 2.22 9.28
N ALA A 10 -9.98 3.07 8.68
CA ALA A 10 -9.51 4.29 8.04
C ALA A 10 -9.04 5.30 9.10
N GLY A 11 -7.95 6.00 8.82
CA GLY A 11 -7.46 7.09 9.67
C GLY A 11 -8.11 8.43 9.33
N GLU A 12 -7.63 9.50 9.97
CA GLU A 12 -8.08 10.85 9.67
C GLU A 12 -7.86 11.20 8.18
N ASN A 13 -8.84 11.86 7.57
CA ASN A 13 -8.86 12.23 6.15
C ASN A 13 -8.85 11.06 5.14
N GLN A 14 -9.13 9.84 5.58
CA GLN A 14 -9.23 8.63 4.75
C GLN A 14 -10.67 8.11 4.70
N LYS A 15 -11.13 7.71 3.52
CA LYS A 15 -12.41 7.00 3.32
C LYS A 15 -12.30 5.53 3.67
N ARG A 16 -11.25 4.89 3.15
CA ARG A 16 -11.01 3.45 3.26
C ARG A 16 -9.52 3.19 3.30
N ARG A 17 -9.15 2.13 3.97
CA ARG A 17 -7.75 1.72 4.09
C ARG A 17 -7.64 0.20 4.04
N TRP A 18 -6.60 -0.26 3.36
CA TRP A 18 -6.27 -1.66 3.23
C TRP A 18 -4.81 -1.87 3.55
N VAL A 19 -4.51 -3.01 4.16
CA VAL A 19 -3.16 -3.53 4.27
C VAL A 19 -3.09 -4.77 3.41
N TRP A 20 -2.16 -4.77 2.48
CA TRP A 20 -1.76 -5.93 1.75
C TRP A 20 -0.43 -6.41 2.33
N SER A 21 -0.29 -7.72 2.52
CA SER A 21 0.96 -8.32 2.95
C SER A 21 1.19 -9.64 2.24
N ASP A 22 2.43 -9.88 1.80
CA ASP A 22 2.88 -11.18 1.30
C ASP A 22 3.66 -11.92 2.38
N SER A 23 3.18 -13.12 2.71
CA SER A 23 3.73 -13.96 3.79
C SER A 23 5.14 -14.45 3.51
N SER A 24 5.57 -14.47 2.25
CA SER A 24 6.87 -15.01 1.83
C SER A 24 7.99 -13.97 1.78
N SER A 25 7.65 -12.69 1.55
CA SER A 25 8.62 -11.62 1.29
C SER A 25 8.65 -10.53 2.36
N GLN A 26 7.80 -10.61 3.39
CA GLN A 26 7.62 -9.56 4.40
C GLN A 26 7.19 -8.19 3.82
N CYS A 27 6.87 -8.14 2.52
CA CYS A 27 6.40 -6.93 1.85
C CYS A 27 5.00 -6.60 2.34
N VAL A 28 4.87 -5.40 2.90
CA VAL A 28 3.60 -4.83 3.34
C VAL A 28 3.34 -3.57 2.54
N ALA A 29 2.16 -3.47 1.94
CA ALA A 29 1.67 -2.28 1.27
C ALA A 29 0.39 -1.79 1.94
N VAL A 30 0.35 -0.51 2.28
CA VAL A 30 -0.81 0.16 2.85
C VAL A 30 -1.41 1.05 1.79
N LEU A 31 -2.65 0.78 1.42
CA LEU A 31 -3.41 1.58 0.46
C LEU A 31 -4.46 2.38 1.22
N SER A 32 -4.48 3.69 1.03
CA SER A 32 -5.44 4.60 1.68
C SER A 32 -6.17 5.40 0.63
N GLU A 33 -7.48 5.20 0.50
CA GLU A 33 -8.35 6.07 -0.29
C GLU A 33 -8.63 7.32 0.54
N MET A 34 -8.16 8.47 0.07
CA MET A 34 -8.28 9.76 0.75
C MET A 34 -9.63 10.43 0.46
N ASN A 35 -10.09 11.30 1.36
CA ASN A 35 -11.35 12.03 1.18
C ASN A 35 -11.37 12.91 -0.07
N ASN A 36 -10.21 13.45 -0.45
CA ASN A 36 -10.01 14.27 -1.64
C ASN A 36 -9.97 13.47 -2.97
N GLY A 37 -10.23 12.16 -2.92
CA GLY A 37 -10.29 11.29 -4.11
C GLY A 37 -8.92 10.80 -4.60
N LYS A 38 -7.83 11.14 -3.92
CA LYS A 38 -6.50 10.56 -4.16
C LYS A 38 -6.35 9.23 -3.43
N THR A 39 -5.42 8.41 -3.90
CA THR A 39 -4.99 7.19 -3.21
C THR A 39 -3.55 7.36 -2.74
N SER A 40 -3.30 7.14 -1.46
CA SER A 40 -1.95 7.08 -0.91
C SER A 40 -1.50 5.63 -0.81
N ILE A 41 -0.28 5.33 -1.26
CA ILE A 41 0.37 4.04 -1.10
C ILE A 41 1.61 4.24 -0.23
N MET A 42 1.81 3.35 0.73
CA MET A 42 3.02 3.24 1.54
C MET A 42 3.46 1.79 1.61
N THR A 43 4.73 1.52 1.45
CA THR A 43 5.31 0.18 1.42
C THR A 43 6.38 0.00 2.48
N ARG A 44 6.61 -1.25 2.88
CA ARG A 44 7.67 -1.63 3.82
C ARG A 44 8.13 -3.05 3.52
N GLY A 45 9.45 -3.26 3.45
CA GLY A 45 10.03 -4.60 3.25
C GLY A 45 9.76 -5.16 1.85
N CYS A 46 9.47 -4.30 0.87
CA CYS A 46 9.12 -4.72 -0.48
C CYS A 46 10.32 -4.86 -1.43
N GLU A 47 11.54 -4.66 -0.94
CA GLU A 47 12.80 -4.75 -1.68
C GLU A 47 13.00 -6.15 -2.28
N GLY A 48 12.65 -7.20 -1.53
CA GLY A 48 12.71 -8.59 -2.01
C GLY A 48 11.57 -8.97 -2.95
N TYR A 49 10.44 -8.25 -2.89
CA TYR A 49 9.25 -8.53 -3.71
C TYR A 49 9.29 -7.79 -5.05
N CYS A 50 9.51 -6.48 -5.02
CA CYS A 50 9.53 -5.61 -6.20
C CYS A 50 10.93 -5.50 -6.84
N GLY A 51 11.98 -5.92 -6.12
CA GLY A 51 13.36 -5.54 -6.39
C GLY A 51 13.72 -4.22 -5.72
N ALA A 52 14.96 -4.09 -5.23
CA ALA A 52 15.42 -2.93 -4.46
C ALA A 52 15.25 -1.59 -5.19
N SER A 53 15.31 -1.60 -6.52
CA SER A 53 15.10 -0.40 -7.36
C SER A 53 13.65 0.07 -7.43
N ALA A 54 12.68 -0.80 -7.14
CA ALA A 54 11.25 -0.49 -7.25
C ALA A 54 10.55 -0.32 -5.89
N ALA A 55 11.15 -0.82 -4.80
CA ALA A 55 10.56 -0.85 -3.47
C ALA A 55 10.34 0.51 -2.76
N GLY A 56 10.68 1.63 -3.41
CA GLY A 56 10.28 2.97 -2.98
C GLY A 56 9.52 3.76 -4.06
N LEU A 57 9.39 3.21 -5.28
CA LEU A 57 8.67 3.87 -6.38
C LEU A 57 7.16 3.75 -6.25
N MET A 58 6.69 2.80 -5.42
CA MET A 58 5.27 2.63 -5.13
C MET A 58 4.77 3.61 -4.07
N ASP A 59 5.66 4.20 -3.29
CA ASP A 59 5.28 5.16 -2.25
C ASP A 59 4.87 6.49 -2.89
N GLY A 60 3.69 6.98 -2.53
CA GLY A 60 3.22 8.26 -3.05
C GLY A 60 1.71 8.44 -3.02
N GLN A 61 1.27 9.58 -3.55
CA GLN A 61 -0.14 9.89 -3.77
C GLN A 61 -0.46 9.89 -5.27
N TYR A 62 -1.50 9.15 -5.62
CA TYR A 62 -1.95 8.97 -6.99
C TYR A 62 -3.35 9.55 -7.14
N ASN A 63 -3.59 10.23 -8.25
CA ASN A 63 -4.94 10.63 -8.62
C ASN A 63 -5.68 9.41 -9.16
N LYS A 64 -6.98 9.35 -8.89
CA LYS A 64 -7.86 8.43 -9.61
C LYS A 64 -7.81 8.80 -11.10
N LYS A 65 -7.47 7.84 -11.97
CA LYS A 65 -7.58 8.02 -13.42
C LYS A 65 -9.04 8.08 -13.84
#